data_AF-A0A957Y9P7-F1
#
_entry.id   AF-A0A957Y9P7-F1
#
_cell.length_a   1.000
_cell.length_b   1.000
_cell.length_c   1.000
_cell.angle_alpha   90.00
_cell.angle_beta   90.00
_cell.angle_gamma   90.00
#
_symmetry.space_group_name_H-M   'P 1'
#
loop_
_entity.id
_entity.type
_entity.pdbx_description
1 polymer ?
#
loop_
_entity_poly.entity_id
_entity_poly.type
_entity_poly.pdbx_seq_one_letter_code
_entity_poly.pdbx_strand_id
1 'polypeptide(L)'
;MNDQTAYNQDKISLWRRPPSGLTLAHDQVHLWKVWLEVSEADRHELAQILSSSERERAARFHFARDRERFIVGRGALRVILAGYQDIRPDQVEFCYGEHKKPALVSRQHNLEFNISHSHTLLLVAVSLGRTVGVDVEHIRPFDDFEGLAARFFSSAEKEALAAVPKPFRLQAFFTCWTRKEAFIKALGQGLYYPLDHFDVSLKPGEPAALLRVQEDPQAVTQWTMQAVAPASGYVGALVVERGPCELKFWQY
;
A
#
# COMPACT_ATOMS: atom_id res chain seq x y z
N MET A 1 14.08 25.73 4.85
CA MET A 1 13.66 24.43 4.29
C MET A 1 13.15 23.60 5.45
N ASN A 2 11.88 23.18 5.45
CA ASN A 2 11.30 22.41 6.56
C ASN A 2 11.88 20.99 6.59
N ASP A 3 12.21 20.48 7.78
CA ASP A 3 12.72 19.13 8.03
C ASP A 3 11.89 18.02 7.35
N GLN A 4 10.57 18.23 7.23
CA GLN A 4 9.66 17.30 6.57
C GLN A 4 9.93 17.11 5.05
N THR A 5 10.42 18.16 4.38
CA THR A 5 10.67 18.13 2.93
C THR A 5 11.96 17.38 2.61
N ALA A 6 13.00 17.60 3.42
CA ALA A 6 14.26 16.85 3.35
C ALA A 6 14.04 15.36 3.71
N TYR A 7 13.30 15.09 4.79
CA TYR A 7 12.94 13.73 5.22
C TYR A 7 12.20 12.93 4.12
N ASN A 8 11.27 13.57 3.41
CA ASN A 8 10.57 12.91 2.30
C ASN A 8 11.46 12.74 1.05
N GLN A 9 12.38 13.66 0.77
CA GLN A 9 13.33 13.53 -0.34
C GLN A 9 14.31 12.36 -0.13
N ASP A 10 14.84 12.18 1.09
CA ASP A 10 15.74 11.07 1.41
C ASP A 10 15.05 9.72 1.20
N LYS A 11 13.77 9.59 1.57
CA LYS A 11 12.98 8.37 1.34
C LYS A 11 12.66 8.11 -0.13
N ILE A 12 12.49 9.15 -0.95
CA ILE A 12 12.27 9.00 -2.40
C ILE A 12 13.52 8.49 -3.11
N SER A 13 14.72 8.75 -2.58
CA SER A 13 15.97 8.25 -3.14
C SER A 13 16.20 6.75 -2.94
N LEU A 14 15.42 6.11 -2.06
CA LEU A 14 15.56 4.69 -1.73
C LEU A 14 15.12 3.76 -2.86
N TRP A 15 14.23 4.23 -3.75
CA TRP A 15 13.61 3.42 -4.80
C TRP A 15 14.56 3.19 -5.98
N ARG A 16 14.86 1.93 -6.29
CA ARG A 16 15.87 1.54 -7.29
C ARG A 16 15.33 0.51 -8.27
N ARG A 17 15.99 0.31 -9.41
CA ARG A 17 15.70 -0.83 -10.28
C ARG A 17 16.00 -2.14 -9.53
N PRO A 18 15.17 -3.18 -9.69
CA PRO A 18 15.43 -4.46 -9.07
C PRO A 18 16.67 -5.15 -9.67
N PRO A 19 17.35 -6.03 -8.90
CA PRO A 19 18.36 -6.92 -9.46
C PRO A 19 17.71 -7.96 -10.40
N SER A 20 18.51 -8.58 -11.27
CA SER A 20 18.03 -9.61 -12.21
C SER A 20 17.53 -10.89 -11.53
N GLY A 21 17.95 -11.14 -10.29
CA GLY A 21 17.45 -12.23 -9.44
C GLY A 21 16.89 -11.68 -8.13
N LEU A 22 15.60 -11.89 -7.89
CA LEU A 22 14.94 -11.46 -6.66
C LEU A 22 15.07 -12.55 -5.60
N THR A 23 15.72 -12.21 -4.48
CA THR A 23 15.75 -13.03 -3.27
C THR A 23 15.06 -12.28 -2.15
N LEU A 24 14.09 -12.93 -1.49
CA LEU A 24 13.34 -12.39 -0.36
C LEU A 24 13.61 -13.23 0.88
N ALA A 25 14.22 -12.63 1.90
CA ALA A 25 14.41 -13.27 3.20
C ALA A 25 13.15 -13.14 4.09
N HIS A 26 13.02 -13.98 5.12
CA HIS A 26 11.87 -13.99 6.05
C HIS A 26 11.72 -12.70 6.88
N ASP A 27 12.83 -11.99 7.09
CA ASP A 27 12.91 -10.72 7.80
C ASP A 27 12.85 -9.50 6.87
N GLN A 28 12.65 -9.72 5.56
CA GLN A 28 12.56 -8.66 4.56
C GLN A 28 11.14 -8.44 4.06
N VAL A 29 10.83 -7.17 3.78
CA VAL A 29 9.69 -6.79 2.96
C VAL A 29 10.20 -6.00 1.76
N HIS A 30 9.82 -6.42 0.57
CA HIS A 30 10.09 -5.68 -0.65
C HIS A 30 8.88 -4.79 -0.97
N LEU A 31 9.11 -3.49 -1.05
CA LEU A 31 8.14 -2.51 -1.51
C LEU A 31 8.45 -2.17 -2.97
N TRP A 32 7.43 -2.23 -3.82
CA TRP A 32 7.50 -1.85 -5.22
C TRP A 32 6.62 -0.66 -5.49
N LYS A 33 7.15 0.34 -6.17
CA LYS A 33 6.32 1.37 -6.81
C LYS A 33 6.25 1.13 -8.30
N VAL A 34 5.07 1.36 -8.85
CA VAL A 34 4.77 1.24 -10.28
C VAL A 34 4.03 2.49 -10.72
N TRP A 35 4.52 3.14 -11.77
CA TRP A 35 3.76 4.20 -12.44
C TRP A 35 2.76 3.56 -13.40
N LEU A 36 1.50 3.96 -13.28
CA LEU A 36 0.39 3.41 -14.06
C LEU A 36 0.21 4.07 -15.43
N GLU A 37 0.99 5.11 -15.70
CA GLU A 37 1.05 5.81 -16.99
C GLU A 37 2.37 5.44 -17.67
N VAL A 38 2.27 4.57 -18.67
CA VAL A 38 3.40 4.02 -19.43
C VAL A 38 3.16 4.19 -20.93
N SER A 39 4.17 3.86 -21.75
CA SER A 39 4.02 3.90 -23.20
C SER A 39 2.94 2.93 -23.69
N GLU A 40 2.41 3.17 -24.89
CA GLU A 40 1.46 2.24 -25.50
C GLU A 40 2.05 0.85 -25.73
N ALA A 41 3.35 0.78 -26.07
CA ALA A 41 4.06 -0.48 -26.25
C ALA A 41 4.12 -1.29 -24.93
N ASP A 42 4.57 -0.67 -23.84
CA ASP A 42 4.66 -1.34 -22.53
C ASP A 42 3.27 -1.81 -22.06
N ARG A 43 2.25 -0.95 -22.23
CA ARG A 43 0.86 -1.31 -21.90
C ARG A 43 0.38 -2.50 -22.74
N HIS A 44 0.73 -2.54 -24.03
CA HIS A 44 0.35 -3.64 -24.91
C HIS A 44 1.00 -4.95 -24.46
N GLU A 45 2.29 -4.95 -24.13
CA GLU A 45 3.00 -6.12 -23.60
C GLU A 45 2.37 -6.61 -22.30
N LEU A 46 2.10 -5.69 -21.36
CA LEU A 46 1.43 -6.01 -20.10
C LEU A 46 0.03 -6.59 -20.32
N ALA A 47 -0.72 -6.12 -21.33
CA ALA A 47 -2.05 -6.65 -21.64
C ALA A 47 -2.03 -8.13 -22.08
N GLN A 48 -0.94 -8.59 -22.71
CA GLN A 48 -0.82 -9.97 -23.22
C GLN A 48 -0.72 -11.01 -22.10
N ILE A 49 -0.22 -10.63 -20.92
CA ILE A 49 -0.01 -11.53 -19.78
C ILE A 49 -1.20 -11.61 -18.82
N LEU A 50 -2.26 -10.84 -19.03
CA LEU A 50 -3.48 -10.91 -18.21
C LEU A 50 -4.20 -12.25 -18.42
N SER A 51 -4.95 -12.71 -17.41
CA SER A 51 -5.92 -13.80 -17.58
C SER A 51 -7.14 -13.34 -18.38
N SER A 52 -7.96 -14.28 -18.84
CA SER A 52 -9.26 -13.99 -19.45
C SER A 52 -10.14 -13.15 -18.53
N SER A 53 -10.27 -13.54 -17.26
CA SER A 53 -11.08 -12.82 -16.26
C SER A 53 -10.57 -11.41 -15.97
N GLU A 54 -9.26 -11.17 -16.04
CA GLU A 54 -8.68 -9.83 -15.93
C GLU A 54 -8.96 -8.99 -17.17
N ARG A 55 -8.84 -9.55 -18.38
CA ARG A 55 -9.22 -8.86 -19.61
C ARG A 55 -10.71 -8.47 -19.63
N GLU A 56 -11.59 -9.38 -19.20
CA GLU A 56 -13.02 -9.11 -19.05
C GLU A 56 -13.28 -8.01 -18.01
N ARG A 57 -12.55 -8.01 -16.88
CA ARG A 57 -12.64 -6.92 -15.91
C ARG A 57 -12.16 -5.59 -16.49
N ALA A 58 -11.06 -5.59 -17.24
CA ALA A 58 -10.56 -4.39 -17.91
C ALA A 58 -11.61 -3.81 -18.88
N ALA A 59 -12.29 -4.67 -19.65
CA ALA A 59 -13.32 -4.26 -20.59
C ALA A 59 -14.56 -3.62 -19.95
N ARG A 60 -14.83 -3.87 -18.66
CA ARG A 60 -15.96 -3.31 -17.91
C ARG A 60 -15.76 -1.88 -17.39
N PHE A 61 -14.54 -1.35 -17.43
CA PHE A 61 -14.31 0.03 -17.02
C PHE A 61 -14.94 1.01 -18.01
N HIS A 62 -15.73 1.95 -17.47
CA HIS A 62 -16.39 2.98 -18.26
C HIS A 62 -15.39 3.95 -18.89
N PHE A 63 -14.39 4.39 -18.12
CA PHE A 63 -13.38 5.34 -18.58
C PHE A 63 -12.12 4.62 -19.07
N ALA A 64 -11.62 5.03 -20.25
CA ALA A 64 -10.41 4.47 -20.84
C ALA A 64 -9.19 4.56 -19.91
N ARG A 65 -9.02 5.68 -19.23
CA ARG A 65 -7.93 5.89 -18.27
C ARG A 65 -7.93 4.84 -17.14
N ASP A 66 -9.10 4.51 -16.59
CA ASP A 66 -9.19 3.55 -15.49
C ASP A 66 -8.94 2.12 -16.00
N ARG A 67 -9.40 1.81 -17.22
CA ARG A 67 -9.08 0.56 -17.92
C ARG A 67 -7.58 0.39 -18.13
N GLU A 68 -6.92 1.42 -18.65
CA GLU A 68 -5.48 1.41 -18.94
C GLU A 68 -4.65 1.26 -17.65
N ARG A 69 -4.97 2.04 -16.62
CA ARG A 69 -4.32 1.93 -15.31
C ARG A 69 -4.53 0.55 -14.68
N PHE A 70 -5.72 -0.04 -14.85
CA PHE A 70 -5.98 -1.40 -14.39
C PHE A 70 -5.11 -2.43 -15.13
N ILE A 71 -4.98 -2.32 -16.46
CA ILE A 71 -4.14 -3.21 -17.27
C ILE A 71 -2.68 -3.12 -16.81
N VAL A 72 -2.14 -1.90 -16.70
CA VAL A 72 -0.75 -1.67 -16.28
C VAL A 72 -0.52 -2.21 -14.87
N GLY A 73 -1.40 -1.86 -13.93
CA GLY A 73 -1.28 -2.30 -12.55
C GLY A 73 -1.35 -3.81 -12.37
N ARG A 74 -2.27 -4.50 -13.08
CA ARG A 74 -2.37 -5.97 -13.01
C ARG A 74 -1.23 -6.67 -13.72
N GLY A 75 -0.82 -6.19 -14.90
CA GLY A 75 0.33 -6.74 -15.61
C GLY A 75 1.61 -6.61 -14.79
N ALA A 76 1.90 -5.42 -14.25
CA ALA A 76 3.07 -5.20 -13.39
C ALA A 76 3.04 -6.08 -12.13
N LEU A 77 1.88 -6.23 -11.48
CA LEU A 77 1.72 -7.13 -10.34
C LEU A 77 2.06 -8.58 -10.70
N ARG A 78 1.61 -9.07 -11.87
CA ARG A 78 1.96 -10.40 -12.37
C ARG A 78 3.46 -10.55 -12.59
N VAL A 79 4.11 -9.57 -13.22
CA VAL A 79 5.57 -9.60 -13.46
C VAL A 79 6.34 -9.63 -12.15
N ILE A 80 5.97 -8.77 -11.19
CA ILE A 80 6.61 -8.70 -9.88
C ILE A 80 6.48 -10.04 -9.15
N LEU A 81 5.27 -10.58 -9.02
CA LEU A 81 5.02 -11.82 -8.27
C LEU A 81 5.58 -13.07 -8.96
N ALA A 82 5.66 -13.08 -10.29
CA ALA A 82 6.31 -14.14 -11.05
C ALA A 82 7.81 -14.19 -10.77
N GLY A 83 8.46 -13.03 -10.63
CA GLY A 83 9.89 -12.94 -10.31
C GLY A 83 10.28 -13.54 -8.95
N TYR A 84 9.35 -13.63 -7.99
CA TYR A 84 9.58 -14.31 -6.70
C TYR A 84 9.32 -15.81 -6.73
N GLN A 85 8.60 -16.30 -7.74
CA GLN A 85 8.16 -17.69 -7.86
C GLN A 85 8.92 -18.45 -8.96
N ASP A 86 9.77 -17.76 -9.74
CA ASP A 86 10.47 -18.31 -10.90
C ASP A 86 9.53 -18.98 -11.91
N ILE A 87 8.38 -18.33 -12.17
CA ILE A 87 7.38 -18.75 -13.15
C ILE A 87 7.15 -17.67 -14.20
N ARG A 88 6.37 -17.96 -15.24
CA ARG A 88 5.96 -16.93 -16.19
C ARG A 88 4.88 -16.00 -15.62
N PRO A 89 4.86 -14.70 -15.95
CA PRO A 89 3.83 -13.77 -15.48
C PRO A 89 2.39 -14.18 -15.79
N ASP A 90 2.13 -14.82 -16.93
CA ASP A 90 0.81 -15.31 -17.32
C ASP A 90 0.36 -16.55 -16.55
N GLN A 91 1.27 -17.24 -15.86
CA GLN A 91 1.00 -18.38 -14.98
C GLN A 91 0.68 -18.00 -13.53
N VAL A 92 0.80 -16.71 -13.17
CA VAL A 92 0.41 -16.25 -11.83
C VAL A 92 -1.10 -16.40 -11.65
N GLU A 93 -1.48 -17.13 -10.60
CA GLU A 93 -2.89 -17.37 -10.24
C GLU A 93 -3.23 -16.67 -8.93
N PHE A 94 -4.36 -15.96 -8.95
CA PHE A 94 -4.88 -15.24 -7.79
C PHE A 94 -6.17 -15.91 -7.29
N CYS A 95 -6.29 -16.08 -5.98
CA CYS A 95 -7.55 -16.31 -5.30
C CYS A 95 -7.98 -15.04 -4.56
N TYR A 96 -9.25 -14.98 -4.18
CA TYR A 96 -9.83 -13.83 -3.49
C TYR A 96 -10.53 -14.32 -2.24
N GLY A 97 -10.14 -13.78 -1.09
CA GLY A 97 -10.82 -14.05 0.17
C GLY A 97 -12.20 -13.40 0.24
N GLU A 98 -12.90 -13.62 1.36
CA GLU A 98 -14.25 -13.10 1.63
C GLU A 98 -14.37 -11.58 1.39
N HIS A 99 -13.34 -10.82 1.74
CA HIS A 99 -13.29 -9.36 1.59
C HIS A 99 -12.57 -8.89 0.31
N LYS A 100 -12.48 -9.73 -0.72
CA LYS A 100 -11.84 -9.44 -2.02
C LYS A 100 -10.34 -9.11 -1.95
N LYS A 101 -9.68 -9.35 -0.80
CA LYS A 101 -8.21 -9.29 -0.69
C LYS A 101 -7.63 -10.36 -1.63
N PRO A 102 -6.83 -9.98 -2.64
CA PRO A 102 -6.20 -10.94 -3.52
C PRO A 102 -5.09 -11.67 -2.76
N ALA A 103 -4.99 -12.97 -2.98
CA ALA A 103 -3.90 -13.82 -2.50
C ALA A 103 -3.39 -14.68 -3.66
N LEU A 104 -2.17 -15.21 -3.53
CA LEU A 104 -1.62 -16.13 -4.52
C LEU A 104 -2.16 -17.53 -4.25
N VAL A 105 -2.44 -18.28 -5.31
CA VAL A 105 -2.80 -19.71 -5.22
C VAL A 105 -1.56 -20.59 -4.90
N SER A 106 -0.43 -19.99 -4.52
CA SER A 106 0.89 -20.63 -4.56
C SER A 106 0.97 -21.96 -3.80
N ARG A 107 1.65 -22.92 -4.45
CA ARG A 107 1.93 -24.29 -3.98
C ARG A 107 3.25 -24.43 -3.23
N GLN A 108 4.11 -23.40 -3.21
CA GLN A 108 5.40 -23.39 -2.51
C GLN A 108 5.72 -21.95 -2.06
N HIS A 109 6.27 -21.79 -0.85
CA HIS A 109 6.94 -20.56 -0.36
C HIS A 109 6.16 -19.48 0.40
N ASN A 110 5.01 -19.72 1.06
CA ASN A 110 4.42 -18.78 2.03
C ASN A 110 4.45 -17.28 1.61
N LEU A 111 4.32 -16.99 0.31
CA LEU A 111 4.55 -15.65 -0.23
C LEU A 111 3.30 -14.81 -0.01
N GLU A 112 3.44 -13.74 0.75
CA GLU A 112 2.37 -12.82 1.08
C GLU A 112 2.55 -11.52 0.29
N PHE A 113 1.44 -10.91 -0.12
CA PHE A 113 1.49 -9.60 -0.75
C PHE A 113 0.29 -8.74 -0.43
N ASN A 114 0.47 -7.44 -0.57
CA ASN A 114 -0.63 -6.47 -0.52
C ASN A 114 -0.40 -5.35 -1.52
N ILE A 115 -1.49 -4.75 -2.01
CA ILE A 115 -1.43 -3.66 -2.98
C ILE A 115 -2.26 -2.47 -2.53
N SER A 116 -1.82 -1.28 -2.91
CA SER A 116 -2.65 -0.08 -2.90
C SER A 116 -2.32 0.80 -4.09
N HIS A 117 -3.31 1.51 -4.61
CA HIS A 117 -3.10 2.45 -5.70
C HIS A 117 -3.82 3.76 -5.40
N SER A 118 -3.18 4.87 -5.75
CA SER A 118 -3.81 6.18 -5.74
C SER A 118 -3.25 7.02 -6.88
N HIS A 119 -4.13 7.77 -7.53
CA HIS A 119 -3.81 8.53 -8.73
C HIS A 119 -3.06 7.71 -9.81
N THR A 120 -1.78 7.97 -10.05
CA THR A 120 -0.96 7.31 -11.07
C THR A 120 0.02 6.29 -10.50
N LEU A 121 -0.06 5.99 -9.21
CA LEU A 121 0.91 5.14 -8.54
C LEU A 121 0.23 3.89 -7.96
N LEU A 122 0.85 2.74 -8.21
CA LEU A 122 0.58 1.48 -7.53
C LEU A 122 1.76 1.16 -6.61
N LEU A 123 1.45 0.76 -5.39
CA LEU A 123 2.37 0.31 -4.36
C LEU A 123 2.08 -1.18 -4.09
N VAL A 124 3.12 -2.01 -4.09
CA VAL A 124 3.02 -3.45 -3.80
C VAL A 124 3.99 -3.78 -2.67
N ALA A 125 3.51 -4.42 -1.61
CA ALA A 125 4.34 -5.03 -0.58
C ALA A 125 4.40 -6.53 -0.81
N VAL A 126 5.59 -7.12 -0.72
CA VAL A 126 5.83 -8.56 -0.81
C VAL A 126 6.66 -9.01 0.38
N SER A 127 6.23 -10.06 1.07
CA SER A 127 6.86 -10.63 2.26
C SER A 127 6.83 -12.16 2.21
N LEU A 128 7.67 -12.79 3.03
CA LEU A 128 7.76 -14.24 3.15
C LEU A 128 7.28 -14.69 4.54
N GLY A 129 6.14 -15.39 4.59
CA GLY A 129 5.57 -15.97 5.82
C GLY A 129 5.07 -14.95 6.85
N ARG A 130 4.91 -13.68 6.47
CA ARG A 130 4.45 -12.60 7.34
C ARG A 130 3.33 -11.83 6.67
N THR A 131 2.23 -11.62 7.39
CA THR A 131 1.13 -10.82 6.90
C THR A 131 1.56 -9.37 6.68
N VAL A 132 1.20 -8.80 5.53
CA VAL A 132 1.46 -7.39 5.20
C VAL A 132 0.20 -6.67 4.74
N GLY A 133 0.16 -5.37 5.02
CA GLY A 133 -0.82 -4.44 4.50
C GLY A 133 -0.12 -3.14 4.10
N VAL A 134 -0.48 -2.59 2.94
CA VAL A 134 0.12 -1.37 2.43
C VAL A 134 -0.97 -0.43 1.94
N ASP A 135 -0.78 0.86 2.17
CA ASP A 135 -1.64 1.88 1.61
C ASP A 135 -0.86 3.09 1.10
N VAL A 136 -1.42 3.76 0.08
CA VAL A 136 -0.86 4.97 -0.51
C VAL A 136 -1.97 5.90 -0.96
N GLU A 137 -1.79 7.19 -0.70
CA GLU A 137 -2.68 8.25 -1.17
C GLU A 137 -1.91 9.41 -1.80
N HIS A 138 -2.41 9.90 -2.94
CA HIS A 138 -2.00 11.17 -3.51
C HIS A 138 -2.68 12.31 -2.74
N ILE A 139 -1.85 13.13 -2.09
CA ILE A 139 -2.30 14.30 -1.35
C ILE A 139 -2.82 15.33 -2.34
N ARG A 140 -4.13 15.53 -2.29
CA ARG A 140 -4.83 16.55 -3.07
C ARG A 140 -5.79 17.30 -2.16
N PRO A 141 -5.96 18.62 -2.32
CA PRO A 141 -7.00 19.35 -1.62
C PRO A 141 -8.38 18.78 -1.95
N PHE A 142 -9.21 18.61 -0.93
CA PHE A 142 -10.63 18.39 -1.06
C PHE A 142 -11.33 18.88 0.20
N ASP A 143 -12.56 19.37 0.07
CA ASP A 143 -13.18 20.23 1.07
C ASP A 143 -13.61 19.48 2.35
N ASP A 144 -14.03 18.22 2.21
CA ASP A 144 -14.68 17.46 3.30
C ASP A 144 -13.77 16.48 4.04
N PHE A 145 -12.45 16.72 4.09
CA PHE A 145 -11.55 15.81 4.80
C PHE A 145 -11.80 15.79 6.32
N GLU A 146 -12.21 16.93 6.91
CA GLU A 146 -12.55 17.00 8.34
C GLU A 146 -13.86 16.25 8.63
N GLY A 147 -14.84 16.22 7.71
CA GLY A 147 -16.06 15.43 7.85
C GLY A 147 -15.79 13.92 7.77
N LEU A 148 -14.91 13.49 6.85
CA LEU A 148 -14.44 12.10 6.81
C LEU A 148 -13.71 11.71 8.11
N ALA A 149 -12.82 12.56 8.61
CA ALA A 149 -12.14 12.34 9.89
C ALA A 149 -13.15 12.22 11.04
N ALA A 150 -14.16 13.10 11.08
CA ALA A 150 -15.21 13.06 12.10
C ALA A 150 -16.01 11.75 12.08
N ARG A 151 -16.20 11.14 10.90
CA ARG A 151 -16.93 9.89 10.72
C ARG A 151 -16.11 8.65 11.03
N PHE A 152 -14.82 8.62 10.67
CA PHE A 152 -14.03 7.38 10.66
C PHE A 152 -12.89 7.33 11.68
N PHE A 153 -12.41 8.47 12.18
CA PHE A 153 -11.31 8.47 13.15
C PHE A 153 -11.83 8.24 14.57
N SER A 154 -10.96 7.78 15.45
CA SER A 154 -11.27 7.73 16.88
C SER A 154 -11.31 9.12 17.50
N SER A 155 -11.84 9.25 18.72
CA SER A 155 -11.85 10.53 19.44
C SER A 155 -10.43 11.08 19.65
N ALA A 156 -9.47 10.22 20.00
CA ALA A 156 -8.07 10.62 20.21
C ALA A 156 -7.42 11.13 18.91
N GLU A 157 -7.71 10.50 17.78
CA GLU A 157 -7.22 10.93 16.47
C GLU A 157 -7.85 12.24 16.01
N LYS A 158 -9.14 12.48 16.29
CA LYS A 158 -9.81 13.77 16.00
C LYS A 158 -9.17 14.90 16.79
N GLU A 159 -8.92 14.69 18.08
CA GLU A 159 -8.23 15.67 18.93
C GLU A 159 -6.80 15.94 18.44
N ALA A 160 -6.06 14.87 18.09
CA ALA A 160 -4.72 14.99 17.54
C ALA A 160 -4.71 15.76 16.21
N LEU A 161 -5.66 15.51 15.32
CA LEU A 161 -5.80 16.21 14.04
C LEU A 161 -6.16 17.69 14.24
N ALA A 162 -7.07 18.00 15.17
CA ALA A 162 -7.45 19.37 15.49
C ALA A 162 -6.26 20.19 16.05
N ALA A 163 -5.36 19.53 16.79
CA ALA A 163 -4.14 20.13 17.32
C ALA A 163 -3.04 20.39 16.27
N VAL A 164 -3.12 19.77 15.08
CA VAL A 164 -2.18 20.06 13.98
C VAL A 164 -2.46 21.45 13.40
N PRO A 165 -1.42 22.28 13.13
CA PRO A 165 -1.62 23.58 12.49
C PRO A 165 -2.31 23.43 11.12
N LYS A 166 -3.25 24.34 10.80
CA LYS A 166 -4.11 24.28 9.60
C LYS A 166 -3.37 23.90 8.31
N PRO A 167 -2.18 24.47 7.98
CA PRO A 167 -1.47 24.13 6.74
C PRO A 167 -1.04 22.65 6.63
N PHE A 168 -0.91 21.94 7.75
CA PHE A 168 -0.45 20.55 7.79
C PHE A 168 -1.59 19.55 8.07
N ARG A 169 -2.81 20.00 8.35
CA ARG A 169 -3.94 19.13 8.72
C ARG A 169 -4.33 18.16 7.61
N LEU A 170 -4.37 18.61 6.35
CA LEU A 170 -4.69 17.73 5.23
C LEU A 170 -3.67 16.59 5.08
N GLN A 171 -2.38 16.90 5.23
CA GLN A 171 -1.33 15.89 5.22
C GLN A 171 -1.45 14.93 6.42
N ALA A 172 -1.76 15.44 7.61
CA ALA A 172 -1.99 14.63 8.80
C ALA A 172 -3.21 13.72 8.65
N PHE A 173 -4.28 14.20 8.00
CA PHE A 173 -5.44 13.39 7.63
C PHE A 173 -5.05 12.21 6.74
N PHE A 174 -4.37 12.45 5.60
CA PHE A 174 -3.94 11.36 4.72
C PHE A 174 -2.92 10.43 5.40
N THR A 175 -2.09 10.96 6.31
CA THR A 175 -1.17 10.15 7.13
C THR A 175 -1.94 9.20 8.03
N CYS A 176 -2.95 9.68 8.73
CA CYS A 176 -3.82 8.83 9.55
C CYS A 176 -4.57 7.82 8.68
N TRP A 177 -5.21 8.28 7.61
CA TRP A 177 -5.97 7.46 6.67
C TRP A 177 -5.16 6.28 6.13
N THR A 178 -3.98 6.55 5.56
CA THR A 178 -3.12 5.51 4.98
C THR A 178 -2.62 4.52 6.03
N ARG A 179 -2.27 4.98 7.24
CA ARG A 179 -1.87 4.10 8.35
C ARG A 179 -3.00 3.17 8.78
N LYS A 180 -4.24 3.67 8.84
CA LYS A 180 -5.42 2.88 9.19
C LYS A 180 -5.79 1.88 8.10
N GLU A 181 -5.81 2.32 6.85
CA GLU A 181 -6.07 1.46 5.69
C GLU A 181 -5.01 0.34 5.56
N ALA A 182 -3.73 0.66 5.77
CA ALA A 182 -2.67 -0.35 5.77
C ALA A 182 -2.88 -1.41 6.86
N PHE A 183 -3.31 -1.00 8.06
CA PHE A 183 -3.60 -1.94 9.16
C PHE A 183 -4.78 -2.86 8.83
N ILE A 184 -5.92 -2.33 8.39
CA ILE A 184 -7.09 -3.17 8.05
C ILE A 184 -6.84 -4.06 6.82
N LYS A 185 -6.00 -3.62 5.88
CA LYS A 185 -5.54 -4.44 4.75
C LYS A 185 -4.65 -5.59 5.21
N ALA A 186 -3.83 -5.38 6.24
CA ALA A 186 -3.06 -6.44 6.86
C ALA A 186 -4.00 -7.48 7.49
N LEU A 187 -4.97 -7.03 8.31
CA LEU A 187 -6.00 -7.89 8.92
C LEU A 187 -6.86 -8.64 7.89
N GLY A 188 -7.01 -8.08 6.68
CA GLY A 188 -7.79 -8.69 5.60
C GLY A 188 -9.30 -8.52 5.74
N GLN A 189 -9.76 -7.72 6.72
CA GLN A 189 -11.18 -7.49 7.02
C GLN A 189 -11.78 -6.33 6.21
N GLY A 190 -10.96 -5.52 5.54
CA GLY A 190 -11.42 -4.34 4.82
C GLY A 190 -12.17 -3.35 5.71
N LEU A 191 -13.10 -2.58 5.14
CA LEU A 191 -13.90 -1.57 5.86
C LEU A 191 -14.92 -2.16 6.85
N TYR A 192 -14.99 -3.49 7.01
CA TYR A 192 -15.81 -4.11 8.05
C TYR A 192 -15.20 -3.95 9.44
N TYR A 193 -13.89 -3.71 9.54
CA TYR A 193 -13.25 -3.40 10.81
C TYR A 193 -13.47 -1.92 11.16
N PRO A 194 -14.08 -1.59 12.32
CA PRO A 194 -14.39 -0.22 12.68
C PRO A 194 -13.11 0.62 12.81
N LEU A 195 -13.03 1.69 12.04
CA LEU A 195 -11.84 2.55 12.01
C LEU A 195 -11.64 3.32 13.32
N ASP A 196 -12.65 3.49 14.16
CA ASP A 196 -12.54 4.15 15.46
C ASP A 196 -12.14 3.22 16.63
N HIS A 197 -12.02 1.91 16.38
CA HIS A 197 -11.65 0.91 17.40
C HIS A 197 -10.12 0.77 17.61
N PHE A 198 -9.32 1.49 16.85
CA PHE A 198 -7.87 1.52 17.00
C PHE A 198 -7.33 2.92 16.67
N ASP A 199 -6.15 3.24 17.21
CA ASP A 199 -5.52 4.55 17.05
C ASP A 199 -4.17 4.39 16.36
N VAL A 200 -3.85 5.32 15.46
CA VAL A 200 -2.53 5.43 14.84
C VAL A 200 -1.95 6.82 15.10
N SER A 201 -0.62 6.93 15.10
CA SER A 201 0.01 8.25 15.10
C SER A 201 -0.36 9.01 13.82
N LEU A 202 -0.37 10.34 13.84
CA LEU A 202 -0.69 11.16 12.64
C LEU A 202 0.03 12.50 12.58
N LYS A 203 0.68 12.95 13.67
CA LYS A 203 1.25 14.30 13.69
C LYS A 203 2.51 14.36 12.83
N PRO A 204 2.77 15.50 12.16
CA PRO A 204 4.00 15.69 11.41
C PRO A 204 5.24 15.44 12.28
N GLY A 205 6.20 14.67 11.76
CA GLY A 205 7.46 14.34 12.45
C GLY A 205 7.39 13.12 13.37
N GLU A 206 6.20 12.61 13.71
CA GLU A 206 6.08 11.40 14.53
C GLU A 206 6.33 10.13 13.69
N PRO A 207 7.07 9.15 14.25
CA PRO A 207 7.17 7.81 13.66
C PRO A 207 5.79 7.20 13.42
N ALA A 208 5.68 6.38 12.37
CA ALA A 208 4.45 5.62 12.14
C ALA A 208 4.30 4.55 13.23
N ALA A 209 3.15 4.54 13.89
CA ALA A 209 2.88 3.63 14.99
C ALA A 209 1.40 3.30 15.08
N LEU A 210 1.11 2.05 15.41
CA LEU A 210 -0.17 1.64 15.98
C LEU A 210 -0.11 1.94 17.48
N LEU A 211 -1.05 2.73 17.99
CA LEU A 211 -1.00 3.25 19.36
C LEU A 211 -1.93 2.48 20.31
N ARG A 212 -3.09 2.05 19.79
CA ARG A 212 -4.10 1.33 20.56
C ARG A 212 -4.91 0.45 19.62
N VAL A 213 -5.32 -0.72 20.08
CA VAL A 213 -6.37 -1.54 19.49
C VAL A 213 -7.31 -1.96 20.62
N GLN A 214 -8.60 -1.71 20.49
CA GLN A 214 -9.56 -1.83 21.57
C GLN A 214 -9.79 -3.29 22.01
N GLU A 215 -9.93 -4.19 21.04
CA GLU A 215 -10.25 -5.61 21.30
C GLU A 215 -9.00 -6.45 21.61
N ASP A 216 -7.83 -6.00 21.16
CA ASP A 216 -6.57 -6.70 21.35
C ASP A 216 -5.43 -5.73 21.66
N PRO A 217 -5.23 -5.37 22.95
CA PRO A 217 -4.13 -4.52 23.35
C PRO A 217 -2.74 -5.06 22.99
N GLN A 218 -2.59 -6.38 22.78
CA GLN A 218 -1.31 -6.97 22.39
C GLN A 218 -0.99 -6.74 20.91
N ALA A 219 -1.98 -6.39 20.08
CA ALA A 219 -1.77 -6.08 18.67
C ALA A 219 -0.70 -4.99 18.47
N VAL A 220 -0.61 -4.01 19.38
CA VAL A 220 0.39 -2.93 19.31
C VAL A 220 1.84 -3.44 19.27
N THR A 221 2.12 -4.59 19.90
CA THR A 221 3.47 -5.20 19.87
C THR A 221 3.61 -6.27 18.79
N GLN A 222 2.49 -6.78 18.28
CA GLN A 222 2.46 -7.77 17.21
C GLN A 222 2.56 -7.16 15.81
N TRP A 223 2.35 -5.85 15.65
CA TRP A 223 2.38 -5.18 14.35
C TRP A 223 3.43 -4.06 14.32
N THR A 224 4.28 -4.08 13.29
CA THR A 224 5.20 -2.99 13.00
C THR A 224 4.59 -2.10 11.92
N MET A 225 4.57 -0.79 12.14
CA MET A 225 4.10 0.18 11.17
C MET A 225 5.25 1.07 10.69
N GLN A 226 5.32 1.33 9.39
CA GLN A 226 6.34 2.19 8.79
C GLN A 226 5.72 3.19 7.81
N ALA A 227 6.19 4.44 7.85
CA ALA A 227 5.80 5.46 6.87
C ALA A 227 6.53 5.25 5.54
N VAL A 228 5.78 5.22 4.45
CA VAL A 228 6.26 5.03 3.08
C VAL A 228 6.05 6.33 2.29
N ALA A 229 7.09 6.79 1.60
CA ALA A 229 7.02 7.95 0.71
C ALA A 229 7.48 7.52 -0.70
N PRO A 230 6.55 7.11 -1.58
CA PRO A 230 6.91 6.54 -2.88
C PRO A 230 7.30 7.59 -3.92
N ALA A 231 6.73 8.80 -3.80
CA ALA A 231 7.01 9.95 -4.65
C ALA A 231 6.56 11.25 -3.96
N SER A 232 6.99 12.40 -4.49
CA SER A 232 6.49 13.70 -4.04
C SER A 232 4.98 13.79 -4.23
N GLY A 233 4.28 14.36 -3.25
CA GLY A 233 2.81 14.46 -3.26
C GLY A 233 2.08 13.18 -2.82
N TYR A 234 2.81 12.11 -2.49
CA TYR A 234 2.22 10.87 -1.97
C TYR A 234 2.59 10.63 -0.52
N VAL A 235 1.66 10.09 0.24
CA VAL A 235 1.90 9.51 1.56
C VAL A 235 1.42 8.07 1.57
N GLY A 236 2.12 7.20 2.28
CA GLY A 236 1.73 5.82 2.43
C GLY A 236 2.18 5.23 3.75
N ALA A 237 1.69 4.02 4.01
CA ALA A 237 2.04 3.25 5.18
C ALA A 237 2.19 1.78 4.82
N LEU A 238 3.11 1.12 5.51
CA LEU A 238 3.29 -0.33 5.51
C LEU A 238 3.03 -0.82 6.93
N VAL A 239 2.27 -1.91 7.04
CA VAL A 239 2.05 -2.67 8.26
C VAL A 239 2.53 -4.10 8.02
N VAL A 240 3.32 -4.63 8.95
CA VAL A 240 3.89 -5.98 8.88
C VAL A 240 3.67 -6.70 10.20
N GLU A 241 3.22 -7.94 10.14
CA GLU A 241 3.10 -8.82 11.30
C GLU A 241 4.49 -9.13 11.89
N ARG A 242 4.65 -9.03 13.22
CA ARG A 242 5.77 -9.43 14.08
C ARG A 242 7.13 -8.78 13.85
N GLY A 243 7.60 -7.92 14.77
CA GLY A 243 9.02 -7.58 14.90
C GLY A 243 9.61 -6.73 13.76
N PRO A 244 10.90 -6.35 13.86
CA PRO A 244 11.56 -5.51 12.86
C PRO A 244 11.57 -6.20 11.49
N CYS A 245 11.57 -5.40 10.43
CA CYS A 245 11.75 -5.87 9.07
C CYS A 245 12.69 -4.94 8.32
N GLU A 246 13.60 -5.52 7.56
CA GLU A 246 14.41 -4.78 6.60
C GLU A 246 13.55 -4.48 5.36
N LEU A 247 13.45 -3.20 5.00
CA LEU A 247 12.73 -2.79 3.81
C LEU A 247 13.68 -2.63 2.61
N LYS A 248 13.30 -3.23 1.49
CA LYS A 248 13.94 -2.97 0.19
C LYS A 248 12.95 -2.31 -0.75
N PHE A 249 13.40 -1.30 -1.50
CA PHE A 249 12.54 -0.42 -2.29
C PHE A 249 12.88 -0.54 -3.77
N TRP A 250 11.92 -1.01 -4.56
CA TRP A 250 12.07 -1.28 -5.98
C TRP A 250 11.13 -0.44 -6.83
N GLN A 251 11.56 -0.10 -8.04
CA GLN A 251 10.75 0.55 -9.05
C GLN A 251 10.67 -0.35 -10.27
N TYR A 252 9.43 -0.61 -10.69
CA TYR A 252 9.09 -1.18 -11.99
C TYR A 252 8.76 -0.05 -12.96
#